data_AF-A0A3A0FSV6-F1
#
_entry.id   AF-A0A3A0FSV6-F1
#
_cell.length_a   1.000
_cell.length_b   1.000
_cell.length_c   1.000
_cell.angle_alpha   90.00
_cell.angle_beta   90.00
_cell.angle_gamma   90.00
#
_symmetry.space_group_name_H-M   'P 1'
#
loop_
_entity.id
_entity.type
_entity.pdbx_description
1 polymer ?
#
loop_
_entity_poly.entity_id
_entity_poly.type
_entity_poly.pdbx_seq_one_letter_code
_entity_poly.pdbx_strand_id
1 'polypeptide(L)'
;VNREALASLSNNYSKAPIPAVRTIDLKDESISDALRSAALSDIELIKAASENVMKELGRFIWGSSLNPSRILSLLSSPKESQQAAHDVVREMLQEIAGRLSDPVLRDKYSRADLPERERLNVLGYCSKQDLSDFLRKVAQASHSNPHVREFMQGKFNNALQFASQTDKATLVRDLMDCCEGEIAAQDIVTVLRTIGSLDELVSIVNEAGDEDLLALGSAQVKEMVALARVAAAMRNIEEPATVIEGASCEELGAELDSIARSIEQRVAILNGFESFADTHTVADFLKTATYELDYLRSARERGLDQEQAFKLAELMREKLSIEFRFGMTLSHQGATPAVIVRGGEVELIELPERHWSIEELRQVRKTLENLPEGLILTTPLLREVQRVATLGYGVLGQRFPDGLIRIADFAVGNRWVERFFPGISSLQVTLTHEIGHGVQIADRPQSIEGDEQQGYKLSPGDSRYDFAEYMSLSGWSLIAPERFEITNEGLSVVLDGEEYPIGHPIKHNGNQIILVLNQGLLFSHQAYAPFSLIDYSRTNPWEDWAEAFAEYFLMPRRLVTFAPEKFRYFEEEFGVYRNSEELRHLLADKLKKRREDSGGTEAERFAANLMQ
;
A
#
# COMPACT_ATOMS: atom_id res chain seq x y z
N VAL A 1 -21.72 1.98 45.05
CA VAL A 1 -20.53 2.87 44.93
C VAL A 1 -20.65 3.97 45.97
N ASN A 2 -19.72 4.04 46.92
CA ASN A 2 -19.81 4.91 48.11
C ASN A 2 -19.38 6.36 47.77
N ARG A 3 -20.33 7.30 47.74
CA ARG A 3 -20.14 8.69 47.30
C ARG A 3 -19.22 9.52 48.21
N GLU A 4 -19.05 9.13 49.48
CA GLU A 4 -18.18 9.85 50.42
C GLU A 4 -16.69 9.63 50.13
N ALA A 5 -16.32 8.48 49.57
CA ALA A 5 -14.93 8.19 49.18
C ALA A 5 -14.48 9.06 47.99
N LEU A 6 -15.38 9.32 47.03
CA LEU A 6 -15.12 10.17 45.86
C LEU A 6 -15.02 11.66 46.23
N ALA A 7 -15.82 12.13 47.20
CA ALA A 7 -15.75 13.50 47.69
C ALA A 7 -14.44 13.78 48.48
N SER A 8 -13.93 12.79 49.22
CA SER A 8 -12.63 12.88 49.90
C SER A 8 -11.45 12.93 48.93
N LEU A 9 -11.51 12.19 47.82
CA LEU A 9 -10.47 12.22 46.78
C LEU A 9 -10.43 13.57 46.06
N SER A 10 -11.60 14.11 45.68
CA SER A 10 -11.69 15.41 45.01
C SER A 10 -11.19 16.58 45.87
N ASN A 11 -11.42 16.55 47.19
CA ASN A 11 -10.97 17.60 48.11
C ASN A 11 -9.46 17.55 48.43
N ASN A 12 -8.82 16.39 48.24
CA ASN A 12 -7.37 16.24 48.44
C ASN A 12 -6.58 16.72 47.20
N TYR A 13 -7.12 16.58 46.00
CA TYR A 13 -6.47 17.04 44.75
C TYR A 13 -6.50 18.57 44.57
N SER A 14 -7.42 19.28 45.21
CA SER A 14 -7.57 20.74 45.04
C SER A 14 -6.74 21.59 46.00
N LYS A 15 -6.11 20.99 47.04
CA LYS A 15 -5.41 21.74 48.11
C LYS A 15 -3.88 21.67 48.07
N ALA A 16 -3.29 20.87 47.19
CA ALA A 16 -1.85 20.84 46.96
C ALA A 16 -1.57 20.62 45.46
N PRO A 17 -1.01 21.60 44.73
CA PRO A 17 -0.57 21.35 43.37
C PRO A 17 0.49 20.24 43.39
N ILE A 18 0.29 19.21 42.57
CA ILE A 18 1.25 18.12 42.37
C ILE A 18 2.57 18.78 41.92
N PRO A 19 3.68 18.62 42.67
CA PRO A 19 4.98 19.08 42.19
C PRO A 19 5.28 18.36 40.89
N ALA A 20 5.83 19.08 39.89
CA ALA A 20 6.32 18.50 38.65
C ALA A 20 7.05 17.18 38.95
N VAL A 21 6.56 16.08 38.37
CA VAL A 21 7.10 14.74 38.57
C VAL A 21 8.56 14.77 38.16
N ARG A 22 9.46 14.87 39.15
CA ARG A 22 10.87 14.52 38.97
C ARG A 22 10.90 13.01 38.86
N THR A 23 11.29 12.51 37.69
CA THR A 23 11.62 11.11 37.47
C THR A 23 12.64 10.70 38.53
N ILE A 24 12.25 9.82 39.46
CA ILE A 24 13.16 9.29 40.47
C ILE A 24 13.88 8.11 39.83
N ASP A 25 15.19 8.24 39.60
CA ASP A 25 16.00 7.11 39.19
C ASP A 25 16.17 6.15 40.37
N LEU A 26 15.50 5.00 40.33
CA LEU A 26 15.60 3.99 41.38
C LEU A 26 17.00 3.38 41.50
N LYS A 27 17.93 3.69 40.58
CA LYS A 27 19.35 3.34 40.68
C LYS A 27 20.16 4.36 41.50
N ASP A 28 19.58 5.50 41.87
CA ASP A 28 20.23 6.49 42.72
C ASP A 28 20.49 5.92 44.12
N GLU A 29 21.77 5.79 44.46
CA GLU A 29 22.26 5.24 45.74
C GLU A 29 21.89 6.11 46.96
N SER A 30 21.40 7.33 46.74
CA SER A 30 20.91 8.21 47.81
C SER A 30 19.49 7.87 48.29
N ILE A 31 18.77 7.00 47.57
CA ILE A 31 17.43 6.53 47.95
C ILE A 31 17.57 5.34 48.89
N SER A 32 16.93 5.41 50.07
CA SER A 32 17.03 4.32 51.05
C SER A 32 16.41 3.02 50.53
N ASP A 33 17.04 1.88 50.84
CA ASP A 33 16.59 0.55 50.42
C ASP A 33 15.15 0.24 50.86
N ALA A 34 14.70 0.82 51.98
CA ALA A 34 13.34 0.69 52.47
C ALA A 34 12.32 1.41 51.56
N LEU A 35 12.66 2.59 51.04
CA LEU A 35 11.81 3.33 50.11
C LEU A 35 11.79 2.65 48.73
N ARG A 36 12.94 2.12 48.29
CA ARG A 36 13.08 1.37 47.04
C ARG A 36 12.26 0.08 47.07
N SER A 37 12.30 -0.65 48.18
CA SER A 37 11.51 -1.88 48.37
C SER A 37 10.01 -1.61 48.46
N ALA A 38 9.60 -0.52 49.13
CA ALA A 38 8.18 -0.13 49.19
C ALA A 38 7.63 0.27 47.82
N ALA A 39 8.39 1.04 47.03
CA ALA A 39 8.00 1.42 45.69
C ALA A 39 7.91 0.22 44.72
N LEU A 40 8.84 -0.74 44.82
CA LEU A 40 8.79 -1.98 44.04
C LEU A 40 7.60 -2.87 44.45
N SER A 41 7.33 -2.99 45.75
CA SER A 41 6.17 -3.71 46.29
C SER A 41 4.84 -3.11 45.79
N ASP A 42 4.70 -1.79 45.77
CA ASP A 42 3.49 -1.12 45.28
C ASP A 42 3.34 -1.26 43.75
N ILE A 43 4.44 -1.22 42.99
CA ILE A 43 4.43 -1.50 41.55
C ILE A 43 4.01 -2.95 41.28
N GLU A 44 4.53 -3.92 42.03
CA GLU A 44 4.14 -5.33 41.94
C GLU A 44 2.68 -5.55 42.33
N LEU A 45 2.17 -4.84 43.35
CA LEU A 45 0.76 -4.86 43.75
C LEU A 45 -0.16 -4.27 42.67
N ILE A 46 0.25 -3.17 42.02
CA ILE A 46 -0.48 -2.57 40.90
C ILE A 46 -0.47 -3.51 39.68
N LYS A 47 0.67 -4.16 39.39
CA LYS A 47 0.78 -5.19 38.34
C LYS A 47 -0.12 -6.39 38.62
N ALA A 48 -0.10 -6.91 39.84
CA ALA A 48 -0.93 -8.04 40.25
C ALA A 48 -2.43 -7.68 40.29
N ALA A 49 -2.78 -6.43 40.60
CA ALA A 49 -4.15 -5.93 40.52
C ALA A 49 -4.63 -5.79 39.06
N SER A 50 -3.79 -5.27 38.16
CA SER A 50 -4.06 -5.21 36.71
C SER A 50 -4.22 -6.62 36.12
N GLU A 51 -3.31 -7.56 36.45
CA GLU A 51 -3.37 -8.95 35.97
C GLU A 51 -4.60 -9.71 36.51
N ASN A 52 -5.01 -9.48 37.76
CA ASN A 52 -6.23 -10.08 38.31
C ASN A 52 -7.51 -9.46 37.74
N VAL A 53 -7.53 -8.15 37.48
CA VAL A 53 -8.63 -7.49 36.77
C VAL A 53 -8.73 -8.01 35.35
N MET A 54 -7.61 -8.22 34.64
CA MET A 54 -7.58 -8.82 33.30
C MET A 54 -7.99 -10.30 33.29
N LYS A 55 -7.62 -11.08 34.33
CA LYS A 55 -8.08 -12.48 34.50
C LYS A 55 -9.57 -12.57 34.81
N GLU A 56 -10.11 -11.68 35.65
CA GLU A 56 -11.53 -11.60 35.99
C GLU A 56 -12.36 -11.07 34.82
N LEU A 57 -11.86 -10.07 34.06
CA LEU A 57 -12.42 -9.65 32.77
C LEU A 57 -12.42 -10.82 31.79
N GLY A 58 -11.29 -11.54 31.64
CA GLY A 58 -11.22 -12.74 30.81
C GLY A 58 -12.29 -13.78 31.17
N ARG A 59 -12.45 -14.10 32.46
CA ARG A 59 -13.50 -15.03 32.94
C ARG A 59 -14.92 -14.53 32.73
N PHE A 60 -15.17 -13.23 32.88
CA PHE A 60 -16.49 -12.63 32.66
C PHE A 60 -16.82 -12.52 31.16
N ILE A 61 -15.79 -12.33 30.32
CA ILE A 61 -15.85 -12.31 28.85
C ILE A 61 -16.13 -13.71 28.27
N TRP A 62 -15.62 -14.79 28.88
CA TRP A 62 -15.76 -16.16 28.37
C TRP A 62 -17.13 -16.84 28.60
N GLY A 63 -18.07 -16.18 29.27
CA GLY A 63 -19.41 -16.73 29.57
C GLY A 63 -20.58 -16.14 28.78
N SER A 64 -20.36 -15.10 27.96
CA SER A 64 -21.43 -14.41 27.23
C SER A 64 -20.99 -14.07 25.81
N SER A 65 -21.95 -13.96 24.88
CA SER A 65 -21.70 -13.58 23.48
C SER A 65 -20.83 -12.31 23.43
N LEU A 66 -19.55 -12.46 23.09
CA LEU A 66 -18.59 -11.36 23.09
C LEU A 66 -19.12 -10.18 22.27
N ASN A 67 -19.13 -9.00 22.88
CA ASN A 67 -19.20 -7.73 22.16
C ASN A 67 -17.79 -7.09 22.22
N PRO A 68 -16.96 -7.32 21.19
CA PRO A 68 -15.60 -6.76 21.07
C PRO A 68 -15.51 -5.27 21.40
N SER A 69 -16.42 -4.46 20.84
CA SER A 69 -16.41 -3.00 21.02
C SER A 69 -16.55 -2.60 22.48
N ARG A 70 -17.43 -3.28 23.23
CA ARG A 70 -17.61 -2.99 24.65
C ARG A 70 -16.35 -3.30 25.46
N ILE A 71 -15.67 -4.42 25.17
CA ILE A 71 -14.45 -4.81 25.87
C ILE A 71 -13.34 -3.79 25.61
N LEU A 72 -13.12 -3.42 24.35
CA LEU A 72 -12.04 -2.52 23.96
C LEU A 72 -12.30 -1.07 24.41
N SER A 73 -13.55 -0.63 24.48
CA SER A 73 -13.91 0.71 24.98
C SER A 73 -13.59 0.93 26.47
N LEU A 74 -13.42 -0.13 27.26
CA LEU A 74 -13.14 -0.06 28.69
C LEU A 74 -11.64 0.08 29.00
N LEU A 75 -10.78 -0.07 27.99
CA LEU A 75 -9.33 -0.07 28.13
C LEU A 75 -8.77 1.32 27.79
N SER A 76 -7.96 1.88 28.69
CA SER A 76 -7.36 3.22 28.52
C SER A 76 -5.87 3.19 28.18
N SER A 77 -5.19 2.05 28.37
CA SER A 77 -3.76 1.90 28.08
C SER A 77 -3.56 1.40 26.64
N PRO A 78 -2.68 2.02 25.83
CA PRO A 78 -2.41 1.57 24.47
C PRO A 78 -1.96 0.10 24.40
N LYS A 79 -1.04 -0.30 25.30
CA LYS A 79 -0.50 -1.67 25.34
C LYS A 79 -1.56 -2.71 25.71
N GLU A 80 -2.39 -2.40 26.70
CA GLU A 80 -3.46 -3.30 27.14
C GLU A 80 -4.54 -3.42 26.07
N SER A 81 -4.88 -2.30 25.41
CA SER A 81 -5.85 -2.27 24.32
C SER A 81 -5.39 -3.12 23.14
N GLN A 82 -4.13 -3.00 22.72
CA GLN A 82 -3.57 -3.80 21.62
C GLN A 82 -3.55 -5.29 21.94
N GLN A 83 -3.09 -5.69 23.14
CA GLN A 83 -3.10 -7.10 23.55
C GLN A 83 -4.53 -7.66 23.58
N ALA A 84 -5.48 -6.90 24.13
CA ALA A 84 -6.87 -7.32 24.17
C ALA A 84 -7.48 -7.44 22.76
N ALA A 85 -7.13 -6.56 21.83
CA ALA A 85 -7.61 -6.65 20.45
C ALA A 85 -7.11 -7.92 19.75
N HIS A 86 -5.84 -8.29 19.95
CA HIS A 86 -5.28 -9.56 19.48
C HIS A 86 -6.05 -10.76 20.03
N ASP A 87 -6.27 -10.77 21.35
CA ASP A 87 -6.95 -11.89 22.00
C ASP A 87 -8.41 -11.98 21.56
N VAL A 88 -9.11 -10.86 21.39
CA VAL A 88 -10.48 -10.81 20.85
C VAL A 88 -10.55 -11.41 19.43
N VAL A 89 -9.66 -11.00 18.53
CA VAL A 89 -9.63 -11.54 17.16
C VAL A 89 -9.31 -13.03 17.16
N ARG A 90 -8.34 -13.47 17.98
CA ARG A 90 -7.99 -14.89 18.12
C ARG A 90 -9.18 -15.72 18.59
N GLU A 91 -9.89 -15.26 19.62
CA GLU A 91 -11.05 -15.95 20.17
C GLU A 91 -12.20 -16.01 19.16
N MET A 92 -12.48 -14.93 18.43
CA MET A 92 -13.49 -14.93 17.36
C MET A 92 -13.18 -15.98 16.29
N LEU A 93 -11.92 -16.05 15.84
CA LEU A 93 -11.51 -17.05 14.84
C LEU A 93 -11.55 -18.48 15.39
N GLN A 94 -11.24 -18.67 16.68
CA GLN A 94 -11.32 -19.97 17.34
C GLN A 94 -12.76 -20.43 17.54
N GLU A 95 -13.68 -19.51 17.85
CA GLU A 95 -15.12 -19.78 17.90
C GLU A 95 -15.63 -20.24 16.53
N ILE A 96 -15.23 -19.55 15.46
CA ILE A 96 -15.55 -19.94 14.08
C ILE A 96 -14.97 -21.32 13.75
N ALA A 97 -13.70 -21.57 14.11
CA ALA A 97 -13.05 -22.87 13.90
C ALA A 97 -13.86 -24.00 14.54
N GLY A 98 -14.32 -23.81 15.78
CA GLY A 98 -15.13 -24.80 16.52
C GLY A 98 -16.47 -25.14 15.86
N ARG A 99 -17.01 -24.27 15.00
CA ARG A 99 -18.26 -24.45 14.26
C ARG A 99 -18.07 -25.10 12.88
N LEU A 100 -16.84 -25.24 12.39
CA LEU A 100 -16.57 -25.83 11.08
C LEU A 100 -17.14 -27.24 10.97
N SER A 101 -17.82 -27.55 9.86
CA SER A 101 -18.42 -28.87 9.65
C SER A 101 -17.39 -29.97 9.44
N ASP A 102 -16.27 -29.67 8.78
CA ASP A 102 -15.15 -30.60 8.56
C ASP A 102 -14.30 -30.77 9.84
N PRO A 103 -14.23 -31.99 10.42
CA PRO A 103 -13.46 -32.26 11.62
C PRO A 103 -11.95 -32.01 11.46
N VAL A 104 -11.37 -32.24 10.27
CA VAL A 104 -9.94 -32.06 10.01
C VAL A 104 -9.59 -30.57 10.03
N LEU A 105 -10.41 -29.74 9.39
CA LEU A 105 -10.24 -28.29 9.41
C LEU A 105 -10.50 -27.72 10.80
N ARG A 106 -11.54 -28.22 11.49
CA ARG A 106 -11.83 -27.85 12.89
C ARG A 106 -10.63 -28.12 13.78
N ASP A 107 -10.05 -29.32 13.74
CA ASP A 107 -8.90 -29.69 14.55
C ASP A 107 -7.67 -28.83 14.19
N LYS A 108 -7.41 -28.60 12.89
CA LYS A 108 -6.32 -27.74 12.43
C LYS A 108 -6.43 -26.32 12.99
N TYR A 109 -7.58 -25.67 12.83
CA TYR A 109 -7.78 -24.26 13.18
C TYR A 109 -8.09 -24.02 14.66
N SER A 110 -8.42 -25.07 15.43
CA SER A 110 -8.61 -24.98 16.89
C SER A 110 -7.31 -25.08 17.69
N ARG A 111 -6.18 -25.42 17.05
CA ARG A 111 -4.87 -25.50 17.70
C ARG A 111 -4.45 -24.17 18.33
N ALA A 112 -4.04 -24.19 19.59
CA ALA A 112 -3.64 -22.99 20.32
C ALA A 112 -2.33 -22.36 19.79
N ASP A 113 -1.44 -23.18 19.22
CA ASP A 113 -0.13 -22.78 18.71
C ASP A 113 -0.16 -22.26 17.26
N LEU A 114 -1.32 -22.29 16.60
CA LEU A 114 -1.45 -21.84 15.22
C LEU A 114 -1.26 -20.31 15.11
N PRO A 115 -0.33 -19.82 14.25
CA PRO A 115 -0.13 -18.40 14.01
C PRO A 115 -1.43 -17.71 13.60
N GLU A 116 -1.64 -16.47 14.06
CA GLU A 116 -2.89 -15.72 13.80
C GLU A 116 -3.21 -15.57 12.30
N ARG A 117 -2.17 -15.38 11.46
CA ARG A 117 -2.31 -15.34 10.00
C ARG A 117 -2.85 -16.65 9.43
N GLU A 118 -2.30 -17.79 9.86
CA GLU A 118 -2.83 -19.09 9.44
C GLU A 118 -4.25 -19.32 9.97
N ARG A 119 -4.54 -18.83 11.18
CA ARG A 119 -5.88 -18.91 11.77
C ARG A 119 -6.92 -18.11 10.98
N LEU A 120 -6.57 -16.96 10.40
CA LEU A 120 -7.47 -16.19 9.53
C LEU A 120 -8.02 -17.02 8.36
N ASN A 121 -7.26 -18.00 7.86
CA ASN A 121 -7.72 -18.87 6.76
C ASN A 121 -8.97 -19.71 7.13
N VAL A 122 -9.33 -19.81 8.41
CA VAL A 122 -10.60 -20.41 8.85
C VAL A 122 -11.80 -19.74 8.19
N LEU A 123 -11.69 -18.43 7.88
CA LEU A 123 -12.75 -17.64 7.26
C LEU A 123 -13.12 -18.14 5.85
N GLY A 124 -12.16 -18.73 5.13
CA GLY A 124 -12.42 -19.34 3.82
C GLY A 124 -13.24 -20.64 3.88
N TYR A 125 -13.45 -21.21 5.07
CA TYR A 125 -14.19 -22.47 5.27
C TYR A 125 -15.45 -22.29 6.12
N CYS A 126 -15.68 -21.09 6.67
CA CYS A 126 -16.79 -20.83 7.55
C CYS A 126 -18.10 -20.57 6.78
N SER A 127 -19.22 -20.49 7.52
CA SER A 127 -20.48 -20.11 6.91
C SER A 127 -20.47 -18.62 6.52
N LYS A 128 -21.26 -18.23 5.51
CA LYS A 128 -21.41 -16.80 5.15
C LYS A 128 -21.83 -15.94 6.35
N GLN A 129 -22.70 -16.47 7.20
CA GLN A 129 -23.16 -15.78 8.41
C GLN A 129 -22.01 -15.52 9.38
N ASP A 130 -21.15 -16.53 9.62
CA ASP A 130 -19.99 -16.37 10.51
C ASP A 130 -19.00 -15.34 9.96
N LEU A 131 -18.75 -15.33 8.65
CA LEU A 131 -17.89 -14.34 8.00
C LEU A 131 -18.44 -12.92 8.12
N SER A 132 -19.73 -12.72 7.80
CA SER A 132 -20.39 -11.40 7.94
C SER A 132 -20.37 -10.92 9.39
N ASP A 133 -20.67 -11.79 10.35
CA ASP A 133 -20.64 -11.45 11.77
C ASP A 133 -19.22 -11.13 12.25
N PHE A 134 -18.20 -11.82 11.73
CA PHE A 134 -16.79 -11.50 12.00
C PHE A 134 -16.44 -10.10 11.49
N LEU A 135 -16.69 -9.82 10.21
CA LEU A 135 -16.39 -8.54 9.58
C LEU A 135 -17.09 -7.38 10.29
N ARG A 136 -18.39 -7.52 10.61
CA ARG A 136 -19.17 -6.52 11.34
C ARG A 136 -18.59 -6.25 12.72
N LYS A 137 -18.26 -7.30 13.48
CA LYS A 137 -17.69 -7.16 14.83
C LYS A 137 -16.30 -6.52 14.81
N VAL A 138 -15.46 -6.83 13.82
CA VAL A 138 -14.12 -6.23 13.69
C VAL A 138 -14.23 -4.75 13.34
N ALA A 139 -15.11 -4.38 12.40
CA ALA A 139 -15.36 -2.97 12.06
C ALA A 139 -15.90 -2.19 13.27
N GLN A 140 -16.93 -2.71 13.95
CA GLN A 140 -17.46 -2.07 15.17
C GLN A 140 -16.39 -1.94 16.27
N ALA A 141 -15.47 -2.89 16.36
CA ALA A 141 -14.39 -2.86 17.33
C ALA A 141 -13.33 -1.81 16.97
N SER A 142 -13.04 -1.60 15.68
CA SER A 142 -12.10 -0.56 15.24
C SER A 142 -12.58 0.85 15.61
N HIS A 143 -13.91 1.05 15.74
CA HIS A 143 -14.52 2.33 16.14
C HIS A 143 -14.51 2.55 17.65
N SER A 144 -14.34 1.49 18.44
CA SER A 144 -14.55 1.53 19.88
C SER A 144 -13.39 2.12 20.68
N ASN A 145 -12.17 2.07 20.13
CA ASN A 145 -10.96 2.55 20.80
C ASN A 145 -9.90 2.97 19.76
N PRO A 146 -9.43 4.24 19.78
CA PRO A 146 -8.42 4.73 18.84
C PRO A 146 -7.10 3.95 18.85
N HIS A 147 -6.68 3.40 19.99
CA HIS A 147 -5.38 2.71 20.14
C HIS A 147 -5.31 1.36 19.41
N VAL A 148 -6.45 0.78 19.05
CA VAL A 148 -6.55 -0.52 18.37
C VAL A 148 -7.10 -0.39 16.96
N ARG A 149 -7.48 0.83 16.56
CA ARG A 149 -8.14 1.09 15.28
C ARG A 149 -7.33 0.55 14.11
N GLU A 150 -6.04 0.90 14.03
CA GLU A 150 -5.16 0.46 12.94
C GLU A 150 -5.02 -1.06 12.90
N PHE A 151 -4.84 -1.70 14.05
CA PHE A 151 -4.77 -3.15 14.15
C PHE A 151 -6.06 -3.81 13.66
N MET A 152 -7.21 -3.36 14.15
CA MET A 152 -8.52 -3.91 13.77
C MET A 152 -8.83 -3.64 12.30
N GLN A 153 -8.44 -2.47 11.76
CA GLN A 153 -8.55 -2.19 10.34
C GLN A 153 -7.71 -3.14 9.51
N GLY A 154 -6.46 -3.40 9.93
CA GLY A 154 -5.62 -4.40 9.28
C GLY A 154 -6.28 -5.79 9.27
N LYS A 155 -6.95 -6.18 10.36
CA LYS A 155 -7.70 -7.46 10.40
C LYS A 155 -8.95 -7.46 9.54
N PHE A 156 -9.66 -6.34 9.50
CA PHE A 156 -10.80 -6.13 8.63
C PHE A 156 -10.39 -6.28 7.16
N ASN A 157 -9.35 -5.56 6.73
CA ASN A 157 -8.80 -5.62 5.38
C ASN A 157 -8.40 -7.05 4.99
N ASN A 158 -7.65 -7.73 5.87
CA ASN A 158 -7.24 -9.12 5.64
C ASN A 158 -8.43 -10.10 5.58
N ALA A 159 -9.55 -9.80 6.23
CA ALA A 159 -10.73 -10.65 6.21
C ALA A 159 -11.59 -10.42 4.96
N LEU A 160 -11.56 -9.22 4.37
CA LEU A 160 -12.33 -8.89 3.16
C LEU A 160 -11.93 -9.73 1.95
N GLN A 161 -10.72 -10.28 1.90
CA GLN A 161 -10.30 -11.20 0.82
C GLN A 161 -11.13 -12.50 0.76
N PHE A 162 -11.75 -12.89 1.88
CA PHE A 162 -12.62 -14.08 1.95
C PHE A 162 -14.08 -13.75 1.64
N ALA A 163 -14.44 -12.46 1.56
CA ALA A 163 -15.81 -12.02 1.34
C ALA A 163 -16.16 -12.08 -0.15
N SER A 164 -17.30 -12.71 -0.48
CA SER A 164 -17.86 -12.63 -1.82
C SER A 164 -18.45 -11.24 -2.08
N GLN A 165 -18.71 -10.92 -3.35
CA GLN A 165 -19.39 -9.69 -3.77
C GLN A 165 -20.69 -9.41 -2.98
N THR A 166 -21.54 -10.44 -2.79
CA THR A 166 -22.78 -10.32 -2.02
C THR A 166 -22.51 -10.06 -0.53
N ASP A 167 -21.46 -10.66 0.03
CA ASP A 167 -21.08 -10.45 1.43
C ASP A 167 -20.59 -9.01 1.63
N LYS A 168 -19.79 -8.48 0.69
CA LYS A 168 -19.34 -7.07 0.68
C LYS A 168 -20.51 -6.10 0.56
N ALA A 169 -21.47 -6.34 -0.34
CA ALA A 169 -22.65 -5.52 -0.49
C ALA A 169 -23.54 -5.49 0.78
N THR A 170 -23.70 -6.65 1.41
CA THR A 170 -24.41 -6.77 2.69
C THR A 170 -23.68 -6.03 3.80
N LEU A 171 -22.36 -6.17 3.87
CA LEU A 171 -21.52 -5.46 4.84
C LEU A 171 -21.58 -3.94 4.67
N VAL A 172 -21.58 -3.42 3.45
CA VAL A 172 -21.75 -1.99 3.19
C VAL A 172 -23.08 -1.49 3.75
N ARG A 173 -24.20 -2.20 3.49
CA ARG A 173 -25.51 -1.86 4.05
C ARG A 173 -25.51 -1.90 5.58
N ASP A 174 -24.96 -2.95 6.16
CA ASP A 174 -24.86 -3.07 7.62
C ASP A 174 -24.03 -1.94 8.24
N LEU A 175 -22.95 -1.51 7.58
CA LEU A 175 -22.12 -0.39 8.04
C LEU A 175 -22.86 0.94 7.95
N MET A 176 -23.71 1.15 6.94
CA MET A 176 -24.58 2.33 6.85
C MET A 176 -25.63 2.34 7.97
N ASP A 177 -26.20 1.18 8.31
CA ASP A 177 -27.25 1.07 9.33
C ASP A 177 -26.72 1.14 10.77
N CYS A 178 -25.52 0.60 11.02
CA CYS A 178 -25.00 0.39 12.37
C CYS A 178 -23.97 1.42 12.83
N CYS A 179 -23.36 2.16 11.90
CA CYS A 179 -22.25 3.06 12.18
C CYS A 179 -22.52 4.45 11.58
N GLU A 180 -22.34 5.50 12.37
CA GLU A 180 -22.54 6.88 11.91
C GLU A 180 -21.22 7.64 11.72
N GLY A 181 -21.20 8.56 10.76
CA GLY A 181 -20.13 9.54 10.58
C GLY A 181 -18.93 9.08 9.74
N GLU A 182 -17.85 9.85 9.83
CA GLU A 182 -16.67 9.73 8.95
C GLU A 182 -15.99 8.36 9.04
N ILE A 183 -16.02 7.72 10.20
CA ILE A 183 -15.37 6.43 10.42
C ILE A 183 -16.09 5.31 9.65
N ALA A 184 -17.43 5.29 9.66
CA ALA A 184 -18.23 4.35 8.88
C ALA A 184 -17.97 4.51 7.38
N ALA A 185 -17.88 5.77 6.91
CA ALA A 185 -17.55 6.06 5.52
C ALA A 185 -16.15 5.53 5.13
N GLN A 186 -15.15 5.60 6.02
CA GLN A 186 -13.83 5.05 5.77
C GLN A 186 -13.84 3.51 5.63
N ASP A 187 -14.63 2.81 6.44
CA ASP A 187 -14.78 1.36 6.32
C ASP A 187 -15.52 0.97 5.05
N ILE A 188 -16.57 1.71 4.68
CA ILE A 188 -17.28 1.51 3.42
C ILE A 188 -16.32 1.70 2.24
N VAL A 189 -15.53 2.79 2.24
CA VAL A 189 -14.50 3.03 1.22
C VAL A 189 -13.49 1.89 1.18
N THR A 190 -13.09 1.37 2.34
CA THR A 190 -12.20 0.21 2.44
C THR A 190 -12.81 -1.01 1.74
N VAL A 191 -14.08 -1.35 2.02
CA VAL A 191 -14.78 -2.45 1.35
C VAL A 191 -14.83 -2.22 -0.17
N LEU A 192 -15.23 -1.02 -0.61
CA LEU A 192 -15.33 -0.66 -2.02
C LEU A 192 -13.97 -0.69 -2.75
N ARG A 193 -12.86 -0.52 -2.02
CA ARG A 193 -11.50 -0.62 -2.59
C ARG A 193 -10.94 -2.04 -2.66
N THR A 194 -11.57 -3.01 -1.99
CA THR A 194 -11.17 -4.43 -2.04
C THR A 194 -11.87 -5.22 -3.16
N ILE A 195 -12.44 -4.53 -4.14
CA ILE A 195 -13.05 -5.13 -5.32
C ILE A 195 -11.99 -5.85 -6.18
N GLY A 196 -12.39 -6.92 -6.84
CA GLY A 196 -11.59 -7.61 -7.87
C GLY A 196 -11.78 -7.03 -9.27
N SER A 197 -12.91 -6.37 -9.55
CA SER A 197 -13.26 -5.82 -10.86
C SER A 197 -14.21 -4.62 -10.77
N LEU A 198 -14.37 -3.87 -11.87
CA LEU A 198 -15.37 -2.81 -11.96
C LEU A 198 -16.80 -3.36 -11.82
N ASP A 199 -17.09 -4.53 -12.41
CA ASP A 199 -18.41 -5.15 -12.34
C ASP A 199 -18.82 -5.48 -10.90
N GLU A 200 -17.86 -5.93 -10.09
CA GLU A 200 -18.06 -6.15 -8.66
C GLU A 200 -18.41 -4.84 -7.95
N LEU A 201 -17.67 -3.76 -8.22
CA LEU A 201 -17.94 -2.43 -7.66
C LEU A 201 -19.35 -1.94 -8.03
N VAL A 202 -19.71 -2.02 -9.31
CA VAL A 202 -21.02 -1.63 -9.82
C VAL A 202 -22.12 -2.42 -9.11
N SER A 203 -21.94 -3.72 -8.92
CA SER A 203 -22.93 -4.53 -8.22
C SER A 203 -23.05 -4.16 -6.75
N ILE A 204 -21.94 -3.96 -6.04
CA ILE A 204 -21.95 -3.58 -4.62
C ILE A 204 -22.67 -2.23 -4.46
N VAL A 205 -22.36 -1.25 -5.31
CA VAL A 205 -22.98 0.08 -5.32
C VAL A 205 -24.47 -0.01 -5.65
N ASN A 206 -24.86 -0.80 -6.65
CA ASN A 206 -26.28 -1.08 -6.98
C ASN A 206 -27.05 -1.70 -5.80
N GLU A 207 -26.47 -2.69 -5.14
CA GLU A 207 -27.11 -3.41 -4.04
C GLU A 207 -27.18 -2.59 -2.75
N ALA A 208 -26.19 -1.73 -2.51
CA ALA A 208 -26.17 -0.82 -1.37
C ALA A 208 -27.10 0.38 -1.57
N GLY A 209 -27.27 0.85 -2.81
CA GLY A 209 -28.07 2.03 -3.15
C GLY A 209 -27.20 3.28 -3.25
N ASP A 210 -27.16 3.90 -4.44
CA ASP A 210 -26.36 5.11 -4.68
C ASP A 210 -26.79 6.27 -3.79
N GLU A 211 -28.10 6.47 -3.66
CA GLU A 211 -28.65 7.58 -2.88
C GLU A 211 -28.27 7.44 -1.40
N ASP A 212 -28.30 6.22 -0.88
CA ASP A 212 -27.93 5.91 0.51
C ASP A 212 -26.42 6.11 0.74
N LEU A 213 -25.58 5.66 -0.20
CA LEU A 213 -24.13 5.87 -0.16
C LEU A 213 -23.77 7.37 -0.24
N LEU A 214 -24.45 8.13 -1.10
CA LEU A 214 -24.22 9.56 -1.25
C LEU A 214 -24.75 10.37 -0.06
N ALA A 215 -25.80 9.89 0.62
CA ALA A 215 -26.33 10.51 1.83
C ALA A 215 -25.32 10.52 2.99
N LEU A 216 -24.28 9.67 2.95
CA LEU A 216 -23.18 9.68 3.92
C LEU A 216 -22.34 10.97 3.85
N GLY A 217 -22.41 11.74 2.76
CA GLY A 217 -21.71 13.00 2.61
C GLY A 217 -20.17 12.90 2.54
N SER A 218 -19.62 11.70 2.36
CA SER A 218 -18.18 11.46 2.25
C SER A 218 -17.70 11.63 0.81
N ALA A 219 -16.72 12.50 0.60
CA ALA A 219 -16.09 12.71 -0.72
C ALA A 219 -15.46 11.42 -1.27
N GLN A 220 -14.87 10.59 -0.41
CA GLN A 220 -14.26 9.32 -0.82
C GLN A 220 -15.32 8.28 -1.23
N VAL A 221 -16.45 8.21 -0.54
CA VAL A 221 -17.56 7.33 -0.94
C VAL A 221 -18.12 7.82 -2.29
N LYS A 222 -18.34 9.13 -2.42
CA LYS A 222 -18.79 9.76 -3.66
C LYS A 222 -17.84 9.45 -4.83
N GLU A 223 -16.53 9.46 -4.59
CA GLU A 223 -15.51 9.07 -5.58
C GLU A 223 -15.68 7.61 -6.03
N MET A 224 -15.91 6.68 -5.10
CA MET A 224 -16.13 5.27 -5.44
C MET A 224 -17.45 5.04 -6.19
N VAL A 225 -18.51 5.76 -5.84
CA VAL A 225 -19.79 5.72 -6.56
C VAL A 225 -19.61 6.30 -7.97
N ALA A 226 -18.89 7.43 -8.10
CA ALA A 226 -18.57 8.01 -9.40
C ALA A 226 -17.76 7.04 -10.24
N LEU A 227 -16.72 6.40 -9.69
CA LEU A 227 -15.95 5.37 -10.39
C LEU A 227 -16.84 4.24 -10.89
N ALA A 228 -17.74 3.73 -10.05
CA ALA A 228 -18.70 2.68 -10.44
C ALA A 228 -19.59 3.11 -11.61
N ARG A 229 -20.17 4.32 -11.55
CA ARG A 229 -21.16 4.79 -12.53
C ARG A 229 -20.53 5.31 -13.81
N VAL A 230 -19.54 6.16 -13.68
CA VAL A 230 -18.88 6.85 -14.79
C VAL A 230 -18.04 5.86 -15.59
N ALA A 231 -17.17 5.08 -14.94
CA ALA A 231 -16.32 4.13 -15.68
C ALA A 231 -17.15 3.04 -16.36
N ALA A 232 -18.23 2.57 -15.73
CA ALA A 232 -19.12 1.60 -16.37
C ALA A 232 -19.83 2.20 -17.59
N ALA A 233 -20.29 3.46 -17.50
CA ALA A 233 -20.88 4.15 -18.64
C ALA A 233 -19.87 4.37 -19.78
N MET A 234 -18.61 4.71 -19.45
CA MET A 234 -17.53 4.86 -20.44
C MET A 234 -17.24 3.58 -21.21
N ARG A 235 -17.26 2.42 -20.53
CA ARG A 235 -16.97 1.11 -21.14
C ARG A 235 -18.07 0.59 -22.05
N ASN A 236 -19.29 1.10 -21.91
CA ASN A 236 -20.41 0.73 -22.78
C ASN A 236 -20.38 1.43 -24.15
N ILE A 237 -19.43 2.35 -24.37
CA ILE A 237 -19.27 3.02 -25.65
C ILE A 237 -18.45 2.12 -26.57
N GLU A 238 -19.00 1.86 -27.75
CA GLU A 238 -18.36 1.01 -28.75
C GLU A 238 -16.95 1.51 -29.09
N GLU A 239 -15.98 0.58 -29.04
CA GLU A 239 -14.61 0.87 -29.46
C GLU A 239 -14.56 1.01 -30.99
N PRO A 240 -13.79 1.97 -31.53
CA PRO A 240 -13.63 2.12 -32.96
C PRO A 240 -13.10 0.84 -33.63
N ALA A 241 -13.53 0.57 -34.87
CA ALA A 241 -13.25 -0.68 -35.59
C ALA A 241 -11.76 -0.79 -36.00
N THR A 242 -11.30 -2.02 -36.23
CA THR A 242 -9.89 -2.24 -36.62
C THR A 242 -9.59 -1.74 -38.02
N VAL A 243 -8.54 -0.93 -38.11
CA VAL A 243 -8.07 -0.37 -39.38
C VAL A 243 -7.43 -1.49 -40.20
N ILE A 244 -7.90 -1.65 -41.44
CA ILE A 244 -7.35 -2.65 -42.35
C ILE A 244 -6.08 -2.09 -42.98
N GLU A 245 -5.01 -2.89 -42.98
CA GLU A 245 -3.77 -2.55 -43.66
C GLU A 245 -4.04 -2.33 -45.17
N GLY A 246 -3.66 -1.16 -45.69
CA GLY A 246 -3.97 -0.75 -47.06
C GLY A 246 -5.27 0.05 -47.23
N ALA A 247 -5.95 0.44 -46.14
CA ALA A 247 -7.07 1.37 -46.18
C ALA A 247 -6.71 2.67 -46.92
N SER A 248 -7.62 3.13 -47.76
CA SER A 248 -7.49 4.39 -48.51
C SER A 248 -7.50 5.61 -47.59
N CYS A 249 -7.01 6.76 -48.07
CA CYS A 249 -7.06 8.01 -47.30
C CYS A 249 -8.48 8.41 -46.88
N GLU A 250 -9.50 8.08 -47.69
CA GLU A 250 -10.91 8.36 -47.38
C GLU A 250 -11.40 7.47 -46.24
N GLU A 251 -11.08 6.17 -46.27
CA GLU A 251 -11.41 5.22 -45.20
C GLU A 251 -10.70 5.59 -43.89
N LEU A 252 -9.41 5.96 -43.95
CA LEU A 252 -8.66 6.44 -42.79
C LEU A 252 -9.22 7.75 -42.22
N GLY A 253 -9.65 8.68 -43.10
CA GLY A 253 -10.32 9.90 -42.68
C GLY A 253 -11.63 9.62 -41.94
N ALA A 254 -12.45 8.72 -42.47
CA ALA A 254 -13.70 8.29 -41.85
C ALA A 254 -13.48 7.60 -40.50
N GLU A 255 -12.39 6.83 -40.36
CA GLU A 255 -12.01 6.18 -39.10
C GLU A 255 -11.57 7.20 -38.05
N LEU A 256 -10.70 8.17 -38.41
CA LEU A 256 -10.32 9.26 -37.50
C LEU A 256 -11.54 10.09 -37.07
N ASP A 257 -12.51 10.31 -37.96
CA ASP A 257 -13.79 10.95 -37.60
C ASP A 257 -14.62 10.07 -36.66
N SER A 258 -14.59 8.74 -36.82
CA SER A 258 -15.25 7.79 -35.92
C SER A 258 -14.63 7.82 -34.51
N ILE A 259 -13.30 7.81 -34.43
CA ILE A 259 -12.53 7.97 -33.19
C ILE A 259 -12.91 9.29 -32.50
N ALA A 260 -12.91 10.41 -33.24
CA ALA A 260 -13.29 11.72 -32.69
C ALA A 260 -14.71 11.69 -32.10
N ARG A 261 -15.70 11.16 -32.83
CA ARG A 261 -17.08 11.02 -32.34
C ARG A 261 -17.16 10.16 -31.08
N SER A 262 -16.38 9.07 -31.02
CA SER A 262 -16.33 8.18 -29.87
C SER A 262 -15.79 8.90 -28.62
N ILE A 263 -14.81 9.80 -28.77
CA ILE A 263 -14.31 10.63 -27.67
C ILE A 263 -15.31 11.75 -27.31
N GLU A 264 -15.94 12.40 -28.29
CA GLU A 264 -16.99 13.40 -28.05
C GLU A 264 -18.20 12.82 -27.30
N GLN A 265 -18.58 11.57 -27.62
CA GLN A 265 -19.62 10.85 -26.88
C GLN A 265 -19.23 10.60 -25.42
N ARG A 266 -17.95 10.28 -25.15
CA ARG A 266 -17.42 10.16 -23.79
C ARG A 266 -17.52 11.48 -23.04
N VAL A 267 -17.09 12.59 -23.64
CA VAL A 267 -17.25 13.94 -23.08
C VAL A 267 -18.71 14.25 -22.76
N ALA A 268 -19.64 13.92 -23.67
CA ALA A 268 -21.07 14.14 -23.45
C ALA A 268 -21.62 13.33 -22.26
N ILE A 269 -21.21 12.06 -22.13
CA ILE A 269 -21.62 11.21 -20.99
C ILE A 269 -21.03 11.75 -19.69
N LEU A 270 -19.74 12.13 -19.66
CA LEU A 270 -19.10 12.72 -18.48
C LEU A 270 -19.82 13.98 -18.00
N ASN A 271 -20.18 14.87 -18.93
CA ASN A 271 -20.96 16.07 -18.62
C ASN A 271 -22.40 15.75 -18.18
N GLY A 272 -22.93 14.58 -18.52
CA GLY A 272 -24.25 14.11 -18.06
C GLY A 272 -24.28 13.67 -16.59
N PHE A 273 -23.12 13.44 -15.97
CA PHE A 273 -22.99 13.08 -14.55
C PHE A 273 -22.80 14.32 -13.65
N GLU A 274 -23.75 15.27 -13.69
CA GLU A 274 -23.66 16.54 -12.95
C GLU A 274 -23.44 16.35 -11.43
N SER A 275 -24.01 15.29 -10.85
CA SER A 275 -23.85 14.95 -9.42
C SER A 275 -22.42 14.57 -9.04
N PHE A 276 -21.56 14.23 -10.01
CA PHE A 276 -20.18 13.80 -9.82
C PHE A 276 -19.16 14.77 -10.44
N ALA A 277 -19.58 15.95 -10.90
CA ALA A 277 -18.70 16.90 -11.59
C ALA A 277 -17.49 17.38 -10.75
N ASP A 278 -17.60 17.31 -9.43
CA ASP A 278 -16.56 17.64 -8.44
C ASP A 278 -15.64 16.46 -8.06
N THR A 279 -15.92 15.26 -8.59
CA THR A 279 -15.09 14.07 -8.33
C THR A 279 -13.86 14.04 -9.21
N HIS A 280 -12.79 13.41 -8.72
CA HIS A 280 -11.58 13.24 -9.49
C HIS A 280 -11.80 12.34 -10.70
N THR A 281 -12.62 11.29 -10.56
CA THR A 281 -13.00 10.38 -11.64
C THR A 281 -13.49 11.15 -12.86
N VAL A 282 -14.50 12.02 -12.69
CA VAL A 282 -15.06 12.80 -13.82
C VAL A 282 -14.02 13.79 -14.35
N ALA A 283 -13.32 14.51 -13.47
CA ALA A 283 -12.33 15.49 -13.87
C ALA A 283 -11.17 14.86 -14.67
N ASP A 284 -10.68 13.71 -14.24
CA ASP A 284 -9.57 12.99 -14.85
C ASP A 284 -10.00 12.43 -16.22
N PHE A 285 -11.15 11.74 -16.31
CA PHE A 285 -11.68 11.26 -17.59
C PHE A 285 -11.97 12.40 -18.58
N LEU A 286 -12.48 13.53 -18.10
CA LEU A 286 -12.76 14.69 -18.94
C LEU A 286 -11.47 15.33 -19.45
N LYS A 287 -10.45 15.42 -18.59
CA LYS A 287 -9.10 15.87 -18.97
C LYS A 287 -8.52 14.96 -20.05
N THR A 288 -8.59 13.63 -19.88
CA THR A 288 -8.14 12.65 -20.87
C THR A 288 -8.87 12.85 -22.20
N ALA A 289 -10.21 12.83 -22.19
CA ALA A 289 -11.00 12.93 -23.41
C ALA A 289 -10.76 14.26 -24.16
N THR A 290 -10.63 15.37 -23.44
CA THR A 290 -10.34 16.68 -24.04
C THR A 290 -8.93 16.71 -24.65
N TYR A 291 -7.94 16.20 -23.93
CA TYR A 291 -6.56 16.12 -24.41
C TYR A 291 -6.44 15.26 -25.68
N GLU A 292 -7.09 14.10 -25.72
CA GLU A 292 -7.08 13.23 -26.91
C GLU A 292 -7.81 13.86 -28.11
N LEU A 293 -8.90 14.61 -27.88
CA LEU A 293 -9.59 15.35 -28.95
C LEU A 293 -8.71 16.45 -29.53
N ASP A 294 -8.04 17.22 -28.67
CA ASP A 294 -7.15 18.30 -29.10
C ASP A 294 -5.93 17.72 -29.84
N TYR A 295 -5.35 16.62 -29.33
CA TYR A 295 -4.26 15.92 -30.00
C TYR A 295 -4.66 15.45 -31.40
N LEU A 296 -5.84 14.81 -31.53
CA LEU A 296 -6.37 14.35 -32.81
C LEU A 296 -6.63 15.50 -33.78
N ARG A 297 -7.21 16.61 -33.31
CA ARG A 297 -7.46 17.82 -34.13
C ARG A 297 -6.15 18.43 -34.61
N SER A 298 -5.19 18.68 -33.72
CA SER A 298 -3.88 19.21 -34.07
C SER A 298 -3.08 18.29 -34.98
N ALA A 299 -3.23 16.97 -34.87
CA ALA A 299 -2.61 16.03 -35.81
C ALA A 299 -3.23 16.15 -37.21
N ARG A 300 -4.56 16.27 -37.32
CA ARG A 300 -5.23 16.43 -38.62
C ARG A 300 -4.92 17.73 -39.32
N GLU A 301 -4.82 18.83 -38.58
CA GLU A 301 -4.47 20.15 -39.13
C GLU A 301 -3.08 20.19 -39.78
N ARG A 302 -2.17 19.29 -39.38
CA ARG A 302 -0.82 19.18 -39.94
C ARG A 302 -0.77 18.53 -41.33
N GLY A 303 -1.88 18.00 -41.84
CA GLY A 303 -1.96 17.39 -43.18
C GLY A 303 -1.23 16.05 -43.26
N LEU A 304 -1.82 15.03 -42.64
CA LEU A 304 -1.25 13.67 -42.55
C LEU A 304 -1.25 12.97 -43.91
N ASP A 305 -0.16 12.31 -44.25
CA ASP A 305 -0.15 11.32 -45.33
C ASP A 305 -0.87 10.02 -44.91
N GLN A 306 -1.03 9.08 -45.85
CA GLN A 306 -1.75 7.83 -45.61
C GLN A 306 -1.11 6.98 -44.50
N GLU A 307 0.23 6.92 -44.45
CA GLU A 307 0.95 6.13 -43.45
C GLU A 307 0.82 6.75 -42.05
N GLN A 308 0.95 8.08 -41.98
CA GLN A 308 0.77 8.86 -40.75
C GLN A 308 -0.67 8.77 -40.23
N ALA A 309 -1.66 8.85 -41.11
CA ALA A 309 -3.07 8.70 -40.75
C ALA A 309 -3.37 7.28 -40.22
N PHE A 310 -2.83 6.24 -40.86
CA PHE A 310 -2.94 4.87 -40.38
C PHE A 310 -2.31 4.70 -39.00
N LYS A 311 -1.07 5.17 -38.81
CA LYS A 311 -0.36 5.11 -37.52
C LYS A 311 -1.10 5.86 -36.42
N LEU A 312 -1.65 7.04 -36.73
CA LEU A 312 -2.43 7.82 -35.77
C LEU A 312 -3.71 7.09 -35.38
N ALA A 313 -4.45 6.52 -36.34
CA ALA A 313 -5.67 5.78 -36.05
C ALA A 313 -5.39 4.56 -35.16
N GLU A 314 -4.37 3.75 -35.49
CA GLU A 314 -3.92 2.63 -34.64
C GLU A 314 -3.51 3.10 -33.23
N LEU A 315 -2.70 4.16 -33.15
CA LEU A 315 -2.23 4.72 -31.88
C LEU A 315 -3.41 5.15 -30.99
N MET A 316 -4.32 5.95 -31.54
CA MET A 316 -5.48 6.45 -30.79
C MET A 316 -6.37 5.30 -30.33
N ARG A 317 -6.60 4.28 -31.17
CA ARG A 317 -7.41 3.13 -30.76
C ARG A 317 -6.78 2.36 -29.59
N GLU A 318 -5.48 2.09 -29.66
CA GLU A 318 -4.78 1.42 -28.56
C GLU A 318 -4.82 2.28 -27.29
N LYS A 319 -4.58 3.59 -27.39
CA LYS A 319 -4.70 4.51 -26.23
C LYS A 319 -6.10 4.46 -25.62
N LEU A 320 -7.15 4.67 -26.41
CA LEU A 320 -8.53 4.67 -25.94
C LEU A 320 -8.93 3.35 -25.26
N SER A 321 -8.46 2.22 -25.80
CA SER A 321 -8.72 0.88 -25.23
C SER A 321 -8.08 0.67 -23.85
N ILE A 322 -7.02 1.42 -23.53
CA ILE A 322 -6.35 1.36 -22.22
C ILE A 322 -6.93 2.43 -21.30
N GLU A 323 -6.97 3.68 -21.75
CA GLU A 323 -7.34 4.85 -20.96
C GLU A 323 -8.76 4.74 -20.40
N PHE A 324 -9.74 4.41 -21.26
CA PHE A 324 -11.13 4.30 -20.82
C PHE A 324 -11.47 2.98 -20.15
N ARG A 325 -10.67 1.93 -20.40
CA ARG A 325 -10.81 0.68 -19.65
C ARG A 325 -10.34 0.86 -18.23
N PHE A 326 -9.15 1.40 -18.01
CA PHE A 326 -8.53 1.46 -16.68
C PHE A 326 -8.66 2.81 -15.97
N GLY A 327 -9.25 3.82 -16.60
CA GLY A 327 -9.45 5.14 -15.99
C GLY A 327 -8.16 5.92 -15.76
N MET A 328 -7.22 5.84 -16.71
CA MET A 328 -5.94 6.54 -16.64
C MET A 328 -5.65 7.29 -17.94
N THR A 329 -4.78 8.29 -17.89
CA THR A 329 -4.29 9.04 -19.05
C THR A 329 -2.93 8.49 -19.50
N LEU A 330 -2.72 8.29 -20.79
CA LEU A 330 -1.42 7.95 -21.38
C LEU A 330 -0.84 9.17 -22.08
N SER A 331 -0.09 9.98 -21.33
CA SER A 331 0.44 11.26 -21.83
C SER A 331 1.86 11.13 -22.37
N HIS A 332 2.30 12.17 -23.07
CA HIS A 332 3.67 12.30 -23.59
C HIS A 332 4.37 13.55 -23.05
N GLN A 333 5.70 13.52 -23.06
CA GLN A 333 6.51 14.71 -22.86
C GLN A 333 6.52 15.54 -24.15
N GLY A 334 6.00 16.77 -24.07
CA GLY A 334 6.22 17.80 -25.08
C GLY A 334 7.67 18.32 -25.06
N ALA A 335 8.05 19.13 -26.04
CA ALA A 335 9.39 19.70 -26.09
C ALA A 335 9.59 20.60 -24.85
N THR A 336 10.58 20.28 -24.04
CA THR A 336 10.85 21.01 -22.80
C THR A 336 12.32 21.40 -22.73
N PRO A 337 12.64 22.67 -22.44
CA PRO A 337 14.00 23.05 -22.13
C PRO A 337 14.47 22.32 -20.87
N ALA A 338 15.71 21.83 -20.89
CA ALA A 338 16.37 21.21 -19.77
C ALA A 338 17.77 21.80 -19.60
N VAL A 339 18.15 21.96 -18.35
CA VAL A 339 19.46 22.47 -17.97
C VAL A 339 20.36 21.29 -17.64
N ILE A 340 21.45 21.11 -18.38
CA ILE A 340 22.45 20.08 -18.11
C ILE A 340 23.75 20.76 -17.67
N VAL A 341 24.31 20.29 -16.57
CA VAL A 341 25.66 20.69 -16.14
C VAL A 341 26.68 19.67 -16.66
N ARG A 342 27.53 20.05 -17.61
CA ARG A 342 28.63 19.22 -18.12
C ARG A 342 29.95 19.91 -17.90
N GLY A 343 30.86 19.26 -17.16
CA GLY A 343 32.20 19.81 -16.92
C GLY A 343 32.24 21.12 -16.13
N GLY A 344 31.16 21.46 -15.40
CA GLY A 344 31.04 22.74 -14.69
C GLY A 344 30.37 23.86 -15.50
N GLU A 345 30.02 23.61 -16.77
CA GLU A 345 29.26 24.54 -17.60
C GLU A 345 27.78 24.15 -17.64
N VAL A 346 26.92 25.18 -17.65
CA VAL A 346 25.46 25.05 -17.69
C VAL A 346 25.01 25.17 -19.15
N GLU A 347 24.56 24.08 -19.74
CA GLU A 347 23.99 24.03 -21.09
C GLU A 347 22.46 23.93 -21.01
N LEU A 348 21.76 24.81 -21.72
CA LEU A 348 20.31 24.71 -21.88
C LEU A 348 20.03 23.96 -23.18
N ILE A 349 19.54 22.73 -23.08
CA ILE A 349 19.16 21.90 -24.22
C ILE A 349 17.65 21.79 -24.30
N GLU A 350 17.11 21.57 -25.49
CA GLU A 350 15.70 21.19 -25.63
C GLU A 350 15.63 19.66 -25.62
N LEU A 351 14.93 19.09 -24.64
CA LEU A 351 14.67 17.66 -24.65
C LEU A 351 13.69 17.35 -25.79
N PRO A 352 13.97 16.29 -26.58
CA PRO A 352 13.09 15.91 -27.65
C PRO A 352 11.73 15.48 -27.09
N GLU A 353 10.68 15.77 -27.84
CA GLU A 353 9.35 15.21 -27.58
C GLU A 353 9.41 13.68 -27.51
N ARG A 354 8.65 13.10 -26.57
CA ARG A 354 8.56 11.65 -26.42
C ARG A 354 7.14 11.15 -26.37
N HIS A 355 6.73 10.58 -27.49
CA HIS A 355 5.43 9.97 -27.73
C HIS A 355 5.49 8.46 -27.47
N TRP A 356 4.35 7.89 -27.09
CA TRP A 356 4.16 6.45 -27.07
C TRP A 356 4.13 5.89 -28.50
N SER A 357 4.78 4.75 -28.70
CA SER A 357 4.60 3.89 -29.88
C SER A 357 3.49 2.86 -29.65
N ILE A 358 2.93 2.33 -30.74
CA ILE A 358 1.89 1.29 -30.70
C ILE A 358 2.40 0.04 -29.95
N GLU A 359 3.64 -0.38 -30.20
CA GLU A 359 4.25 -1.52 -29.53
C GLU A 359 4.44 -1.29 -28.02
N GLU A 360 4.84 -0.09 -27.60
CA GLU A 360 4.92 0.26 -26.17
C GLU A 360 3.53 0.27 -25.53
N LEU A 361 2.49 0.82 -26.19
CA LEU A 361 1.12 0.78 -25.68
C LEU A 361 0.60 -0.64 -25.53
N ARG A 362 0.88 -1.53 -26.48
CA ARG A 362 0.53 -2.96 -26.38
C ARG A 362 1.22 -3.62 -25.19
N GLN A 363 2.46 -3.23 -24.87
CA GLN A 363 3.15 -3.70 -23.67
C GLN A 363 2.54 -3.13 -22.39
N VAL A 364 2.17 -1.84 -22.36
CA VAL A 364 1.44 -1.21 -21.24
C VAL A 364 0.12 -1.95 -21.00
N ARG A 365 -0.69 -2.13 -22.05
CA ARG A 365 -1.95 -2.89 -22.00
C ARG A 365 -1.74 -4.28 -21.44
N LYS A 366 -0.77 -5.04 -21.99
CA LYS A 366 -0.46 -6.39 -21.52
C LYS A 366 -0.06 -6.41 -20.05
N THR A 367 0.69 -5.41 -19.57
CA THR A 367 1.02 -5.28 -18.14
C THR A 367 -0.22 -5.07 -17.30
N LEU A 368 -1.09 -4.13 -17.68
CA LEU A 368 -2.31 -3.82 -16.94
C LEU A 368 -3.31 -4.99 -16.95
N GLU A 369 -3.48 -5.67 -18.09
CA GLU A 369 -4.35 -6.85 -18.20
C GLU A 369 -3.88 -8.05 -17.37
N ASN A 370 -2.59 -8.09 -17.00
CA ASN A 370 -2.03 -9.13 -16.13
C ASN A 370 -2.23 -8.84 -14.63
N LEU A 371 -2.68 -7.63 -14.27
CA LEU A 371 -2.96 -7.25 -12.89
C LEU A 371 -4.46 -7.38 -12.61
N PRO A 372 -4.88 -7.69 -11.37
CA PRO A 372 -6.29 -7.65 -10.99
C PRO A 372 -6.88 -6.27 -11.29
N GLU A 373 -8.00 -6.21 -12.00
CA GLU A 373 -8.57 -4.94 -12.46
C GLU A 373 -8.94 -4.02 -11.30
N GLY A 374 -9.59 -4.55 -10.26
CA GLY A 374 -9.97 -3.79 -9.08
C GLY A 374 -8.77 -3.15 -8.39
N LEU A 375 -7.58 -3.76 -8.50
CA LEU A 375 -6.35 -3.16 -8.03
C LEU A 375 -6.00 -1.90 -8.81
N ILE A 376 -6.00 -1.96 -10.14
CA ILE A 376 -5.65 -0.80 -10.98
C ILE A 376 -6.61 0.36 -10.71
N LEU A 377 -7.90 0.07 -10.58
CA LEU A 377 -8.95 1.07 -10.37
C LEU A 377 -8.91 1.71 -8.97
N THR A 378 -8.39 1.01 -7.96
CA THR A 378 -8.48 1.44 -6.55
C THR A 378 -7.14 1.71 -5.88
N THR A 379 -6.02 1.29 -6.52
CA THR A 379 -4.67 1.72 -6.14
C THR A 379 -4.69 3.23 -6.07
N PRO A 380 -4.05 3.87 -5.06
CA PRO A 380 -4.00 5.32 -4.87
C PRO A 380 -3.71 6.07 -6.17
N LEU A 381 -4.80 6.31 -6.89
CA LEU A 381 -5.00 7.09 -8.09
C LEU A 381 -3.95 6.86 -9.18
N LEU A 382 -3.78 5.64 -9.74
CA LEU A 382 -3.02 5.51 -11.01
C LEU A 382 -3.72 6.32 -12.12
N ARG A 383 -3.38 7.60 -12.21
CA ARG A 383 -4.09 8.60 -13.01
C ARG A 383 -3.46 8.81 -14.36
N GLU A 384 -2.14 8.74 -14.40
CA GLU A 384 -1.39 9.10 -15.59
C GLU A 384 -0.15 8.24 -15.70
N VAL A 385 0.10 7.68 -16.88
CA VAL A 385 1.39 7.10 -17.25
C VAL A 385 1.98 7.94 -18.36
N GLN A 386 3.04 8.67 -18.05
CA GLN A 386 3.67 9.62 -18.95
C GLN A 386 4.96 9.05 -19.52
N ARG A 387 5.10 9.10 -20.85
CA ARG A 387 6.37 8.80 -21.53
C ARG A 387 7.29 10.01 -21.48
N VAL A 388 8.53 9.83 -21.01
CA VAL A 388 9.55 10.90 -20.93
C VAL A 388 10.88 10.47 -21.52
N ALA A 389 11.69 11.42 -21.99
CA ALA A 389 13.02 11.14 -22.53
C ALA A 389 13.98 10.62 -21.45
N THR A 390 13.97 11.25 -20.27
CA THR A 390 14.88 10.92 -19.18
C THR A 390 14.28 11.29 -17.83
N LEU A 391 14.62 10.52 -16.80
CA LEU A 391 14.36 10.80 -15.38
C LEU A 391 15.67 11.04 -14.61
N GLY A 392 16.78 11.25 -15.33
CA GLY A 392 18.12 11.24 -14.78
C GLY A 392 18.88 9.96 -15.10
N TYR A 393 20.14 9.89 -14.67
CA TYR A 393 21.03 8.79 -15.04
C TYR A 393 20.60 7.47 -14.38
N GLY A 394 20.22 6.49 -15.20
CA GLY A 394 19.91 5.12 -14.76
C GLY A 394 18.51 4.92 -14.18
N VAL A 395 17.64 5.95 -14.21
CA VAL A 395 16.26 5.86 -13.71
C VAL A 395 15.34 5.37 -14.83
N LEU A 396 14.66 4.25 -14.58
CA LEU A 396 13.77 3.61 -15.56
C LEU A 396 12.34 4.15 -15.45
N GLY A 397 11.81 4.21 -14.24
CA GLY A 397 10.49 4.74 -13.91
C GLY A 397 10.54 5.59 -12.66
N GLN A 398 9.46 6.34 -12.42
CA GLN A 398 9.24 7.04 -11.16
C GLN A 398 7.75 7.28 -10.92
N ARG A 399 7.25 6.87 -9.75
CA ARG A 399 5.93 7.22 -9.24
C ARG A 399 5.94 8.54 -8.47
N PHE A 400 4.90 9.34 -8.66
CA PHE A 400 4.65 10.58 -7.94
C PHE A 400 3.44 10.45 -6.99
N PRO A 401 3.35 11.26 -5.91
CA PRO A 401 2.28 11.17 -4.92
C PRO A 401 0.87 11.45 -5.47
N ASP A 402 0.78 12.20 -6.56
CA ASP A 402 -0.48 12.49 -7.26
C ASP A 402 -0.95 11.35 -8.17
N GLY A 403 -0.17 10.26 -8.22
CA GLY A 403 -0.50 9.05 -8.95
C GLY A 403 -0.04 9.03 -10.41
N LEU A 404 0.78 10.01 -10.82
CA LEU A 404 1.53 10.00 -12.05
C LEU A 404 2.67 8.96 -11.96
N ILE A 405 2.81 8.14 -13.01
CA ILE A 405 4.01 7.32 -13.25
C ILE A 405 4.70 7.86 -14.50
N ARG A 406 5.99 8.18 -14.39
CA ARG A 406 6.81 8.52 -15.56
C ARG A 406 7.65 7.33 -15.97
N ILE A 407 7.73 7.07 -17.28
CA ILE A 407 8.54 6.01 -17.87
C ILE A 407 9.57 6.62 -18.84
N ALA A 408 10.85 6.44 -18.53
CA ALA A 408 11.96 6.98 -19.31
C ALA A 408 12.31 6.12 -20.54
N ASP A 409 13.00 6.69 -21.52
CA ASP A 409 13.48 5.95 -22.71
C ASP A 409 14.33 4.73 -22.31
N PHE A 410 15.10 4.89 -21.25
CA PHE A 410 16.00 3.86 -20.77
C PHE A 410 15.27 2.61 -20.23
N ALA A 411 13.96 2.71 -19.92
CA ALA A 411 13.13 1.57 -19.55
C ALA A 411 12.68 0.71 -20.73
N VAL A 412 12.69 1.25 -21.96
CA VAL A 412 12.16 0.57 -23.13
C VAL A 412 13.28 -0.18 -23.84
N GLY A 413 13.15 -1.50 -23.95
CA GLY A 413 14.18 -2.34 -24.59
C GLY A 413 15.48 -2.44 -23.79
N ASN A 414 15.44 -2.24 -22.46
CA ASN A 414 16.62 -2.31 -21.61
C ASN A 414 17.16 -3.74 -21.56
N ARG A 415 18.24 -4.01 -22.30
CA ARG A 415 18.87 -5.33 -22.40
C ARG A 415 19.33 -5.89 -21.06
N TRP A 416 19.66 -5.03 -20.10
CA TRP A 416 20.07 -5.50 -18.78
C TRP A 416 18.85 -6.10 -18.06
N VAL A 417 17.75 -5.36 -17.97
CA VAL A 417 16.49 -5.84 -17.37
C VAL A 417 15.97 -7.09 -18.08
N GLU A 418 15.88 -7.06 -19.42
CA GLU A 418 15.38 -8.19 -20.22
C GLU A 418 16.20 -9.49 -20.05
N ARG A 419 17.48 -9.37 -19.70
CA ARG A 419 18.33 -10.53 -19.39
C ARG A 419 17.93 -11.19 -18.07
N PHE A 420 17.48 -10.41 -17.09
CA PHE A 420 17.02 -10.94 -15.79
C PHE A 420 15.58 -11.45 -15.85
N PHE A 421 14.76 -10.94 -16.77
CA PHE A 421 13.36 -11.32 -16.95
C PHE A 421 13.06 -11.84 -18.37
N PRO A 422 13.54 -13.04 -18.75
CA PRO A 422 13.33 -13.57 -20.10
C PRO A 422 11.85 -13.67 -20.48
N GLY A 423 11.48 -13.11 -21.64
CA GLY A 423 10.10 -13.16 -22.16
C GLY A 423 9.18 -12.05 -21.64
N ILE A 424 9.67 -11.19 -20.73
CA ILE A 424 8.98 -10.00 -20.24
C ILE A 424 9.79 -8.78 -20.68
N SER A 425 9.16 -7.80 -21.32
CA SER A 425 9.90 -6.62 -21.76
C SER A 425 10.31 -5.76 -20.56
N SER A 426 11.40 -5.00 -20.69
CA SER A 426 11.83 -4.09 -19.63
C SER A 426 10.75 -3.07 -19.25
N LEU A 427 9.96 -2.60 -20.22
CA LEU A 427 8.85 -1.69 -19.96
C LEU A 427 7.79 -2.33 -19.04
N GLN A 428 7.47 -3.60 -19.27
CA GLN A 428 6.51 -4.31 -18.44
C GLN A 428 7.01 -4.47 -17.00
N VAL A 429 8.30 -4.80 -16.84
CA VAL A 429 8.94 -4.91 -15.52
C VAL A 429 8.90 -3.55 -14.80
N THR A 430 9.37 -2.48 -15.45
CA THR A 430 9.38 -1.14 -14.87
C THR A 430 7.97 -0.69 -14.48
N LEU A 431 6.98 -0.80 -15.38
CA LEU A 431 5.63 -0.34 -15.07
C LEU A 431 5.01 -1.13 -13.91
N THR A 432 5.20 -2.45 -13.87
CA THR A 432 4.69 -3.29 -12.76
C THR A 432 5.31 -2.87 -11.43
N HIS A 433 6.61 -2.58 -11.43
CA HIS A 433 7.35 -2.10 -10.26
C HIS A 433 6.78 -0.76 -9.74
N GLU A 434 6.60 0.23 -10.61
CA GLU A 434 6.05 1.54 -10.24
C GLU A 434 4.58 1.47 -9.76
N ILE A 435 3.79 0.54 -10.31
CA ILE A 435 2.43 0.26 -9.80
C ILE A 435 2.52 -0.37 -8.41
N GLY A 436 3.45 -1.30 -8.21
CA GLY A 436 3.72 -1.96 -6.93
C GLY A 436 3.97 -0.98 -5.79
N HIS A 437 4.69 0.12 -6.02
CA HIS A 437 4.86 1.19 -5.03
C HIS A 437 3.54 1.80 -4.56
N GLY A 438 2.61 2.04 -5.48
CA GLY A 438 1.30 2.60 -5.13
C GLY A 438 0.53 1.71 -4.17
N VAL A 439 0.70 0.39 -4.33
CA VAL A 439 0.03 -0.56 -3.46
C VAL A 439 0.76 -0.76 -2.14
N GLN A 440 2.09 -0.66 -2.12
CA GLN A 440 2.89 -0.68 -0.88
C GLN A 440 2.58 0.51 0.04
N ILE A 441 2.45 1.71 -0.53
CA ILE A 441 2.44 2.98 0.22
C ILE A 441 1.02 3.36 0.69
N ALA A 442 -0.02 2.84 0.04
CA ALA A 442 -1.43 3.16 0.31
C ALA A 442 -1.78 4.64 0.11
N ASP A 443 -3.05 5.01 0.38
CA ASP A 443 -3.61 6.35 0.13
C ASP A 443 -3.20 7.42 1.16
N ARG A 444 -2.45 7.04 2.19
CA ARG A 444 -2.05 7.97 3.26
C ARG A 444 -0.56 8.27 3.11
N PRO A 445 -0.13 9.54 3.03
CA PRO A 445 1.26 9.86 3.35
C PRO A 445 1.46 9.38 4.78
N GLN A 446 2.24 8.31 4.97
CA GLN A 446 2.47 7.77 6.31
C GLN A 446 3.03 8.90 7.17
N SER A 447 2.27 9.27 8.20
CA SER A 447 2.75 10.21 9.19
C SER A 447 3.88 9.53 9.94
N ILE A 448 5.07 10.11 9.83
CA ILE A 448 6.15 9.82 10.77
C ILE A 448 5.73 10.48 12.08
N GLU A 449 5.16 9.73 13.02
CA GLU A 449 4.91 10.25 14.36
C GLU A 449 6.27 10.36 15.06
N GLY A 450 6.73 11.61 15.20
CA GLY A 450 7.89 11.93 16.01
C GLY A 450 7.50 11.94 17.48
N ASP A 451 7.80 10.86 18.21
CA ASP A 451 7.95 10.91 19.66
C ASP A 451 9.45 11.04 19.96
N GLU A 452 9.87 12.20 20.47
CA GLU A 452 11.27 12.51 20.80
C GLU A 452 11.90 11.50 21.78
N GLN A 453 11.08 10.68 22.47
CA GLN A 453 11.55 9.66 23.41
C GLN A 453 11.47 8.21 22.90
N GLN A 454 10.67 7.92 21.86
CA GLN A 454 10.47 6.55 21.35
C GLN A 454 10.97 6.33 19.91
N GLY A 455 11.53 7.36 19.29
CA GLY A 455 11.90 7.29 17.88
C GLY A 455 10.70 7.53 16.97
N TYR A 456 10.99 7.66 15.69
CA TYR A 456 9.99 7.89 14.66
C TYR A 456 9.21 6.60 14.40
N LYS A 457 7.92 6.58 14.70
CA LYS A 457 7.04 5.45 14.33
C LYS A 457 6.35 5.75 13.01
N LEU A 458 6.45 4.80 12.07
CA LEU A 458 5.67 4.81 10.84
C LEU A 458 4.33 4.13 11.11
N SER A 459 3.25 4.69 10.57
CA SER A 459 1.94 4.03 10.56
C SER A 459 2.00 2.76 9.68
N PRO A 460 1.33 1.67 10.05
CA PRO A 460 1.24 0.48 9.21
C PRO A 460 0.59 0.85 7.86
N GLY A 461 1.24 0.50 6.75
CA GLY A 461 0.66 0.65 5.42
C GLY A 461 -0.56 -0.26 5.21
N ASP A 462 -1.43 0.08 4.26
CA ASP A 462 -2.54 -0.81 3.88
C ASP A 462 -1.96 -2.08 3.24
N SER A 463 -1.95 -3.18 3.99
CA SER A 463 -1.61 -4.50 3.45
C SER A 463 -2.79 -4.98 2.59
N ARG A 464 -2.87 -4.50 1.34
CA ARG A 464 -3.88 -4.95 0.37
C ARG A 464 -3.57 -6.31 -0.25
N TYR A 465 -2.36 -6.82 -0.05
CA TYR A 465 -1.91 -8.12 -0.56
C TYR A 465 -1.59 -9.10 0.57
N ASP A 466 -1.70 -10.37 0.23
CA ASP A 466 -0.87 -11.37 0.88
C ASP A 466 0.61 -10.98 0.66
N PHE A 467 1.36 -10.82 1.74
CA PHE A 467 2.81 -10.62 1.71
C PHE A 467 3.53 -11.57 0.74
N ALA A 468 3.06 -12.81 0.57
CA ALA A 468 3.64 -13.75 -0.39
C ALA A 468 3.45 -13.32 -1.86
N GLU A 469 2.28 -12.78 -2.20
CA GLU A 469 1.94 -12.26 -3.54
C GLU A 469 2.73 -10.98 -3.82
N TYR A 470 2.81 -10.10 -2.83
CA TYR A 470 3.64 -8.91 -2.87
C TYR A 470 5.13 -9.24 -3.10
N MET A 471 5.68 -10.17 -2.32
CA MET A 471 7.07 -10.60 -2.44
C MET A 471 7.36 -11.19 -3.82
N SER A 472 6.42 -11.98 -4.37
CA SER A 472 6.52 -12.52 -5.74
C SER A 472 6.63 -11.42 -6.81
N LEU A 473 5.94 -10.29 -6.62
CA LEU A 473 5.97 -9.16 -7.57
C LEU A 473 7.24 -8.32 -7.43
N SER A 474 7.86 -8.27 -6.23
CA SER A 474 9.06 -7.49 -5.93
C SER A 474 10.39 -8.25 -6.16
N GLY A 475 10.41 -9.25 -7.03
CA GLY A 475 11.63 -9.98 -7.39
C GLY A 475 12.07 -11.07 -6.41
N TRP A 476 11.27 -11.36 -5.38
CA TRP A 476 11.46 -12.55 -4.54
C TRP A 476 10.80 -13.76 -5.21
N SER A 477 11.49 -14.89 -5.21
CA SER A 477 10.96 -16.16 -5.69
C SER A 477 10.60 -17.05 -4.51
N LEU A 478 9.32 -17.40 -4.39
CA LEU A 478 8.87 -18.41 -3.43
C LEU A 478 9.46 -19.77 -3.79
N ILE A 479 10.07 -20.42 -2.80
CA ILE A 479 10.55 -21.80 -2.92
C ILE A 479 9.44 -22.74 -2.46
N ALA A 480 9.14 -23.72 -3.32
CA ALA A 480 8.09 -24.70 -3.06
C ALA A 480 8.37 -25.48 -1.74
N PRO A 481 7.36 -25.70 -0.88
CA PRO A 481 7.52 -26.37 0.41
C PRO A 481 8.24 -27.72 0.37
N GLU A 482 8.03 -28.50 -0.69
CA GLU A 482 8.65 -29.81 -0.88
C GLU A 482 10.17 -29.76 -1.15
N ARG A 483 10.72 -28.58 -1.45
CA ARG A 483 12.14 -28.40 -1.75
C ARG A 483 12.98 -28.06 -0.53
N PHE A 484 12.35 -27.74 0.61
CA PHE A 484 13.10 -27.34 1.78
C PHE A 484 12.58 -27.92 3.08
N GLU A 485 13.47 -28.05 4.05
CA GLU A 485 13.16 -28.39 5.43
C GLU A 485 13.75 -27.31 6.35
N ILE A 486 12.98 -26.87 7.34
CA ILE A 486 13.43 -25.86 8.30
C ILE A 486 14.27 -26.56 9.38
N THR A 487 15.49 -26.08 9.59
CA THR A 487 16.41 -26.60 10.61
C THR A 487 16.84 -25.51 11.58
N ASN A 488 17.54 -25.88 12.66
CA ASN A 488 18.10 -24.96 13.64
C ASN A 488 17.09 -23.91 14.15
N GLU A 489 15.90 -24.36 14.55
CA GLU A 489 14.84 -23.49 15.11
C GLU A 489 14.43 -22.33 14.18
N GLY A 490 14.56 -22.48 12.85
CA GLY A 490 14.21 -21.43 11.89
C GLY A 490 15.35 -20.49 11.53
N LEU A 491 16.58 -20.79 11.95
CA LEU A 491 17.79 -20.04 11.57
C LEU A 491 18.47 -20.60 10.31
N SER A 492 18.07 -21.80 9.86
CA SER A 492 18.62 -22.43 8.67
C SER A 492 17.56 -23.24 7.93
N VAL A 493 17.84 -23.56 6.68
CA VAL A 493 17.02 -24.44 5.85
C VAL A 493 17.89 -25.42 5.10
N VAL A 494 17.45 -26.67 5.03
CA VAL A 494 17.98 -27.64 4.07
C VAL A 494 17.22 -27.42 2.77
N LEU A 495 17.86 -26.83 1.76
CA LEU A 495 17.28 -26.56 0.44
C LEU A 495 17.92 -27.50 -0.60
N ASP A 496 17.09 -28.31 -1.26
CA ASP A 496 17.53 -29.34 -2.21
C ASP A 496 18.65 -30.25 -1.65
N GLY A 497 18.63 -30.55 -0.35
CA GLY A 497 19.58 -31.42 0.33
C GLY A 497 20.84 -30.75 0.87
N GLU A 498 21.01 -29.43 0.68
CA GLU A 498 22.12 -28.66 1.26
C GLU A 498 21.61 -27.69 2.34
N GLU A 499 22.30 -27.62 3.47
CA GLU A 499 21.92 -26.72 4.57
C GLU A 499 22.50 -25.32 4.38
N TYR A 500 21.62 -24.32 4.48
CA TYR A 500 21.94 -22.92 4.28
C TYR A 500 21.39 -22.06 5.43
N PRO A 501 22.16 -21.05 5.88
CA PRO A 501 21.68 -20.08 6.84
C PRO A 501 20.63 -19.14 6.21
N ILE A 502 19.56 -18.86 6.94
CA ILE A 502 18.55 -17.86 6.56
C ILE A 502 19.12 -16.45 6.83
N GLY A 503 18.77 -15.47 5.99
CA GLY A 503 19.18 -14.08 6.13
C GLY A 503 20.61 -13.79 5.66
N HIS A 504 21.31 -14.79 5.11
CA HIS A 504 22.67 -14.66 4.63
C HIS A 504 22.77 -14.93 3.12
N PRO A 505 23.72 -14.27 2.41
CA PRO A 505 24.01 -14.60 1.03
C PRO A 505 24.65 -15.98 0.94
N ILE A 506 24.03 -16.84 0.16
CA ILE A 506 24.48 -18.18 -0.13
C ILE A 506 24.68 -18.33 -1.63
N LYS A 507 25.47 -19.32 -2.04
CA LYS A 507 25.58 -19.71 -3.44
C LYS A 507 24.81 -21.00 -3.64
N HIS A 508 23.67 -20.93 -4.34
CA HIS A 508 22.81 -22.07 -4.59
C HIS A 508 22.59 -22.20 -6.11
N ASN A 509 22.90 -23.37 -6.67
CA ASN A 509 22.84 -23.64 -8.12
C ASN A 509 23.58 -22.60 -8.98
N GLY A 510 24.71 -22.09 -8.49
CA GLY A 510 25.55 -21.10 -9.20
C GLY A 510 25.12 -19.65 -9.02
N ASN A 511 23.92 -19.39 -8.48
CA ASN A 511 23.40 -18.04 -8.21
C ASN A 511 23.68 -17.65 -6.76
N GLN A 512 24.04 -16.38 -6.55
CA GLN A 512 24.13 -15.83 -5.20
C GLN A 512 22.72 -15.37 -4.81
N ILE A 513 22.16 -15.95 -3.75
CA ILE A 513 20.80 -15.66 -3.29
C ILE A 513 20.78 -15.42 -1.78
N ILE A 514 19.77 -14.72 -1.28
CA ILE A 514 19.44 -14.69 0.15
C ILE A 514 18.19 -15.52 0.33
N LEU A 515 18.19 -16.39 1.34
CA LEU A 515 17.01 -17.11 1.76
C LEU A 515 16.36 -16.38 2.94
N VAL A 516 15.05 -16.14 2.86
CA VAL A 516 14.25 -15.57 3.96
C VAL A 516 13.11 -16.50 4.27
N LEU A 517 13.01 -16.93 5.51
CA LEU A 517 11.90 -17.72 6.00
C LEU A 517 10.91 -16.79 6.68
N ASN A 518 9.71 -16.66 6.11
CA ASN A 518 8.62 -15.90 6.72
C ASN A 518 7.35 -16.74 6.69
N GLN A 519 6.70 -16.91 7.84
CA GLN A 519 5.41 -17.61 7.95
C GLN A 519 5.42 -19.04 7.37
N GLY A 520 6.53 -19.78 7.58
CA GLY A 520 6.70 -21.14 7.06
C GLY A 520 6.94 -21.22 5.54
N LEU A 521 7.00 -20.08 4.85
CA LEU A 521 7.34 -19.97 3.44
C LEU A 521 8.80 -19.53 3.30
N LEU A 522 9.55 -20.24 2.46
CA LEU A 522 10.93 -19.91 2.16
C LEU A 522 10.99 -19.11 0.86
N PHE A 523 11.49 -17.90 0.92
CA PHE A 523 11.68 -17.02 -0.23
C PHE A 523 13.16 -16.93 -0.57
N SER A 524 13.45 -16.74 -1.85
CA SER A 524 14.78 -16.42 -2.33
C SER A 524 14.80 -15.08 -3.06
N HIS A 525 15.87 -14.31 -2.87
CA HIS A 525 16.13 -13.09 -3.63
C HIS A 525 17.53 -13.14 -4.22
N GLN A 526 17.75 -12.57 -5.40
CA GLN A 526 19.10 -12.47 -5.95
C GLN A 526 19.96 -11.57 -5.05
N ALA A 527 21.14 -12.06 -4.64
CA ALA A 527 22.07 -11.35 -3.78
C ALA A 527 22.92 -10.32 -4.55
N TYR A 528 22.28 -9.55 -5.42
CA TYR A 528 22.88 -8.43 -6.14
C TYR A 528 21.85 -7.30 -6.28
N ALA A 529 21.77 -6.43 -5.28
CA ALA A 529 20.90 -5.27 -5.30
C ALA A 529 21.75 -4.04 -5.00
N PRO A 530 22.29 -3.33 -6.00
CA PRO A 530 22.97 -2.07 -5.79
C PRO A 530 21.98 -0.89 -5.68
N PHE A 531 20.89 -1.10 -4.96
CA PHE A 531 19.77 -0.17 -4.87
C PHE A 531 20.15 1.18 -4.28
N SER A 532 20.85 1.24 -3.14
CA SER A 532 21.12 2.50 -2.44
C SER A 532 22.02 3.48 -3.19
N LEU A 533 22.67 3.04 -4.28
CA LEU A 533 23.46 3.94 -5.13
C LEU A 533 22.61 4.78 -6.07
N ILE A 534 21.38 4.38 -6.32
CA ILE A 534 20.42 5.15 -7.12
C ILE A 534 19.96 6.36 -6.29
N ASP A 535 19.57 7.48 -6.90
CA ASP A 535 19.26 8.70 -6.13
C ASP A 535 17.84 8.70 -5.54
N TYR A 536 16.83 8.22 -6.29
CA TYR A 536 15.46 8.07 -5.79
C TYR A 536 15.34 6.96 -4.73
N SER A 537 16.19 5.94 -4.78
CA SER A 537 16.19 4.84 -3.81
C SER A 537 16.53 5.26 -2.38
N ARG A 538 16.96 6.50 -2.19
CA ARG A 538 17.38 7.08 -0.90
C ARG A 538 16.26 7.83 -0.19
N THR A 539 15.04 7.83 -0.74
CA THR A 539 13.85 8.42 -0.11
C THR A 539 13.14 7.40 0.79
N ASN A 540 11.80 7.40 0.86
CA ASN A 540 11.01 6.76 1.92
C ASN A 540 11.44 5.30 2.22
N PRO A 541 11.59 4.87 3.49
CA PRO A 541 11.96 3.49 3.87
C PRO A 541 11.08 2.37 3.31
N TRP A 542 9.88 2.69 2.82
CA TRP A 542 8.99 1.73 2.16
C TRP A 542 9.18 1.62 0.65
N GLU A 543 9.84 2.60 0.03
CA GLU A 543 10.16 2.56 -1.39
C GLU A 543 11.23 1.48 -1.61
N ASP A 544 10.88 0.45 -2.40
CA ASP A 544 11.78 -0.67 -2.71
C ASP A 544 12.33 -1.35 -1.47
N TRP A 545 11.40 -1.62 -0.54
CA TRP A 545 11.66 -2.31 0.72
C TRP A 545 12.41 -3.62 0.50
N ALA A 546 12.09 -4.37 -0.56
CA ALA A 546 12.74 -5.62 -0.94
C ALA A 546 14.25 -5.44 -1.20
N GLU A 547 14.64 -4.48 -2.05
CA GLU A 547 16.05 -4.22 -2.32
C GLU A 547 16.77 -3.60 -1.13
N ALA A 548 16.11 -2.70 -0.40
CA ALA A 548 16.67 -2.07 0.78
C ALA A 548 16.88 -3.10 1.92
N PHE A 549 15.97 -4.07 2.07
CA PHE A 549 16.10 -5.22 2.96
C PHE A 549 17.29 -6.08 2.54
N ALA A 550 17.42 -6.42 1.25
CA ALA A 550 18.57 -7.17 0.76
C ALA A 550 19.91 -6.45 1.04
N GLU A 551 20.00 -5.15 0.80
CA GLU A 551 21.20 -4.38 1.16
C GLU A 551 21.46 -4.30 2.66
N TYR A 552 20.42 -4.26 3.50
CA TYR A 552 20.58 -4.24 4.96
C TYR A 552 21.37 -5.46 5.44
N PHE A 553 21.03 -6.66 4.94
CA PHE A 553 21.74 -7.89 5.31
C PHE A 553 23.08 -8.08 4.57
N LEU A 554 23.20 -7.62 3.32
CA LEU A 554 24.35 -7.90 2.46
C LEU A 554 25.44 -6.83 2.49
N MET A 555 25.02 -5.57 2.47
CA MET A 555 25.87 -4.41 2.30
C MET A 555 25.44 -3.31 3.30
N PRO A 556 25.33 -3.61 4.61
CA PRO A 556 24.77 -2.68 5.60
C PRO A 556 25.49 -1.32 5.59
N ARG A 557 26.82 -1.35 5.50
CA ARG A 557 27.67 -0.16 5.45
C ARG A 557 27.33 0.76 4.26
N ARG A 558 26.94 0.17 3.14
CA ARG A 558 26.53 0.87 1.92
C ARG A 558 25.14 1.47 2.11
N LEU A 559 24.18 0.69 2.62
CA LEU A 559 22.84 1.19 2.92
C LEU A 559 22.90 2.37 3.90
N VAL A 560 23.69 2.28 4.98
CA VAL A 560 23.94 3.40 5.90
C VAL A 560 24.52 4.62 5.18
N THR A 561 25.45 4.40 4.24
CA THR A 561 26.18 5.47 3.57
C THR A 561 25.29 6.31 2.66
N PHE A 562 24.36 5.66 1.96
CA PHE A 562 23.57 6.30 0.91
C PHE A 562 22.09 6.50 1.28
N ALA A 563 21.50 5.59 2.06
CA ALA A 563 20.11 5.65 2.54
C ALA A 563 20.01 5.41 4.06
N PRO A 564 20.63 6.28 4.89
CA PRO A 564 20.77 6.07 6.34
C PRO A 564 19.42 5.96 7.07
N GLU A 565 18.38 6.64 6.61
CA GLU A 565 17.03 6.59 7.17
C GLU A 565 16.41 5.18 7.03
N LYS A 566 16.65 4.51 5.90
CA LYS A 566 16.20 3.12 5.66
C LYS A 566 16.96 2.13 6.52
N PHE A 567 18.28 2.29 6.62
CA PHE A 567 19.09 1.45 7.50
C PHE A 567 18.64 1.59 8.96
N ARG A 568 18.39 2.83 9.44
CA ARG A 568 17.88 3.06 10.80
C ARG A 568 16.58 2.31 11.04
N TYR A 569 15.63 2.41 10.11
CA TYR A 569 14.35 1.71 10.19
C TYR A 569 14.54 0.18 10.31
N PHE A 570 15.33 -0.43 9.43
CA PHE A 570 15.60 -1.86 9.50
C PHE A 570 16.32 -2.28 10.78
N GLU A 571 17.19 -1.43 11.32
CA GLU A 571 17.87 -1.70 12.58
C GLU A 571 16.96 -1.58 13.81
N GLU A 572 15.99 -0.67 13.77
CA GLU A 572 14.93 -0.56 14.77
C GLU A 572 14.06 -1.83 14.77
N GLU A 573 13.68 -2.30 13.58
CA GLU A 573 12.84 -3.48 13.36
C GLU A 573 13.56 -4.81 13.69
N PHE A 574 14.73 -5.06 13.08
CA PHE A 574 15.41 -6.36 13.13
C PHE A 574 16.55 -6.44 14.14
N GLY A 575 17.17 -5.30 14.47
CA GLY A 575 18.22 -5.23 15.48
C GLY A 575 19.48 -6.06 15.22
N VAL A 576 19.79 -6.37 13.95
CA VAL A 576 20.89 -7.27 13.58
C VAL A 576 22.25 -6.67 13.94
N TYR A 577 22.39 -5.34 13.83
CA TYR A 577 23.67 -4.64 14.00
C TYR A 577 23.72 -3.78 15.28
N ARG A 578 22.85 -4.00 16.28
CA ARG A 578 22.77 -3.19 17.52
C ARG A 578 24.09 -3.08 18.28
N ASN A 579 24.90 -4.14 18.17
CA ASN A 579 26.22 -4.25 18.79
C ASN A 579 27.38 -3.83 17.88
N SER A 580 27.11 -3.43 16.63
CA SER A 580 28.13 -2.90 15.72
C SER A 580 28.36 -1.42 16.01
N GLU A 581 29.35 -1.11 16.83
CA GLU A 581 29.76 0.29 17.10
C GLU A 581 30.08 1.04 15.81
N GLU A 582 30.73 0.36 14.86
CA GLU A 582 31.12 0.91 13.56
C GLU A 582 29.93 1.40 12.73
N LEU A 583 28.91 0.55 12.52
CA LEU A 583 27.73 0.92 11.74
C LEU A 583 26.87 1.96 12.46
N ARG A 584 26.82 1.92 13.80
CA ARG A 584 26.13 2.93 14.60
C ARG A 584 26.80 4.31 14.50
N HIS A 585 28.13 4.36 14.56
CA HIS A 585 28.87 5.60 14.34
C HIS A 585 28.65 6.14 12.93
N LEU A 586 28.78 5.27 11.91
CA LEU A 586 28.53 5.64 10.53
C LEU A 586 27.10 6.16 10.31
N LEU A 587 26.11 5.53 10.94
CA LEU A 587 24.71 5.94 10.87
C LEU A 587 24.50 7.32 11.53
N ALA A 588 25.03 7.51 12.73
CA ALA A 588 24.94 8.79 13.43
C ALA A 588 25.59 9.92 12.61
N ASP A 589 26.77 9.68 12.03
CA ASP A 589 27.47 10.64 11.19
C ASP A 589 26.68 10.97 9.92
N LYS A 590 26.11 9.97 9.25
CA LYS A 590 25.34 10.15 8.01
C LYS A 590 24.01 10.86 8.25
N LEU A 591 23.28 10.52 9.30
CA LEU A 591 22.04 11.20 9.69
C LEU A 591 22.31 12.65 10.14
N LYS A 592 23.39 12.88 10.88
CA LYS A 592 23.82 14.24 11.26
C LYS A 592 24.16 15.08 10.03
N LYS A 593 24.97 14.53 9.12
CA LYS A 593 25.32 15.21 7.87
C LYS A 593 24.07 15.52 7.03
N ARG A 594 23.13 14.58 6.90
CA ARG A 594 21.84 14.81 6.22
C ARG A 594 21.07 15.96 6.85
N ARG A 595 20.97 16.02 8.17
CA ARG A 595 20.31 17.13 8.90
C ARG A 595 21.00 18.48 8.71
N GLU A 596 22.33 18.49 8.63
CA GLU A 596 23.11 19.69 8.33
C GLU A 596 22.91 20.13 6.87
N ASP A 597 22.88 19.18 5.94
CA ASP A 597 22.65 19.39 4.52
C ASP A 597 21.19 19.82 4.23
N SER A 598 20.19 19.36 4.98
CA SER A 598 18.77 19.75 4.85
C SER A 598 18.36 20.96 5.69
N GLY A 599 19.14 21.29 6.74
CA GLY A 599 19.08 22.58 7.45
C GLY A 599 19.60 23.76 6.60
N GLY A 600 20.38 23.46 5.56
CA GLY A 600 20.67 24.29 4.41
C GLY A 600 19.74 23.95 3.24
N THR A 601 18.46 24.24 3.44
CA THR A 601 17.52 24.61 2.38
C THR A 601 17.08 23.52 1.41
N GLU A 602 16.37 22.52 1.94
CA GLU A 602 15.35 21.80 1.16
C GLU A 602 14.24 22.76 0.69
N ALA A 603 13.91 23.79 1.48
CA ALA A 603 12.97 24.83 1.06
C ALA A 603 13.51 25.75 -0.05
N GLU A 604 14.81 26.06 -0.10
CA GLU A 604 15.40 26.83 -1.21
C GLU A 604 15.75 25.95 -2.41
N ARG A 605 16.04 24.65 -2.25
CA ARG A 605 16.15 23.72 -3.38
C ARG A 605 14.79 23.44 -4.01
N PHE A 606 13.73 23.30 -3.20
CA PHE A 606 12.37 23.20 -3.70
C PHE A 606 11.91 24.52 -4.35
N ALA A 607 12.25 25.68 -3.79
CA ALA A 607 11.98 26.99 -4.41
C ALA A 607 12.86 27.26 -5.66
N ALA A 608 14.10 26.78 -5.71
CA ALA A 608 14.98 26.90 -6.87
C ALA A 608 14.55 25.95 -8.00
N ASN A 609 14.02 24.76 -7.67
CA ASN A 609 13.42 23.83 -8.64
C ASN A 609 12.00 24.23 -9.07
N LEU A 610 11.37 25.20 -8.39
CA LEU A 610 10.11 25.83 -8.79
C LEU A 610 10.34 27.13 -9.60
N MET A 611 11.57 27.66 -9.62
CA MET A 611 11.96 28.87 -10.35
C MET A 611 12.95 28.61 -11.50
N GLN A 612 13.43 27.37 -11.67
CA GLN A 612 14.06 26.83 -12.88
C GLN A 612 13.04 25.99 -13.63
#